data_AF-X1AU16-F1
#
_entry.id   AF-X1AU16-F1
#
_cell.length_a   1.000
_cell.length_b   1.000
_cell.length_c   1.000
_cell.angle_alpha   90.00
_cell.angle_beta   90.00
_cell.angle_gamma   90.00
#
_symmetry.space_group_name_H-M   'P 1'
#
loop_
_entity.id
_entity.type
_entity.pdbx_description
1 polymer ?
#
loop_
_entity_poly.entity_id
_entity_poly.type
_entity_poly.pdbx_seq_one_letter_code
_entity_poly.pdbx_strand_id
1 'polypeptide(L)' 'MNSNRKTAIIVGVLFIMALVLFLIGQAIYEPILGSPDYLDNAYPNRVIVIIGILLEFISALAVILIPVLLFPLLKNTMKS' A
#
# COMPACT_ATOMS: atom_id res chain seq x y z
N MET A 1 21.49 -15.87 11.16
CA MET A 1 20.49 -14.78 11.27
C MET A 1 19.26 -15.31 11.99
N ASN A 2 18.85 -14.69 13.10
CA ASN A 2 17.62 -15.05 13.82
C ASN A 2 16.40 -14.95 12.90
N SER A 3 15.54 -15.98 12.90
CA SER A 3 14.32 -16.03 12.08
C SER A 3 13.45 -14.78 12.28
N ASN A 4 13.32 -14.34 13.54
CA ASN A 4 12.56 -13.13 13.90
C ASN A 4 13.13 -11.85 13.26
N ARG A 5 14.46 -11.72 13.16
CA ARG A 5 15.11 -10.55 12.53
C ARG A 5 14.87 -10.52 11.02
N LYS A 6 14.83 -11.68 10.36
CA LYS A 6 14.47 -11.76 8.93
C LYS A 6 13.03 -11.31 8.69
N THR A 7 12.08 -11.81 9.48
CA THR A 7 10.67 -11.43 9.36
C THR A 7 10.46 -9.94 9.63
N ALA A 8 11.12 -9.37 10.64
CA ALA A 8 11.04 -7.93 10.92
C ALA A 8 11.53 -7.06 9.75
N ILE A 9 12.62 -7.45 9.08
CA ILE A 9 13.12 -6.75 7.89
C ILE A 9 12.11 -6.86 6.74
N ILE A 10 11.57 -8.05 6.48
CA ILE A 10 10.58 -8.26 5.41
C ILE A 10 9.34 -7.39 5.64
N VAL A 11 8.83 -7.35 6.87
CA VAL A 11 7.68 -6.51 7.24
C VAL A 11 8.00 -5.03 7.05
N GLY A 12 9.18 -4.57 7.49
CA GLY A 12 9.59 -3.17 7.31
C GLY A 12 9.67 -2.77 5.83
N VAL A 13 10.23 -3.64 4.98
CA VAL A 13 10.27 -3.41 3.52
C VAL A 13 8.86 -3.39 2.93
N LEU A 14 8.00 -4.33 3.34
CA LEU A 14 6.60 -4.38 2.88
C LEU A 14 5.83 -3.11 3.26
N PHE A 15 6.05 -2.59 4.47
CA PHE A 15 5.45 -1.34 4.94
C PHE A 15 5.89 -0.13 4.11
N ILE A 16 7.19 0.03 3.87
CA ILE A 16 7.71 1.13 3.04
C ILE A 16 7.17 1.02 1.61
N MET A 17 7.16 -0.18 1.04
CA MET A 17 6.63 -0.43 -0.29
C MET A 17 5.15 -0.08 -0.39
N ALA A 18 4.35 -0.49 0.60
CA ALA A 18 2.92 -0.14 0.66
C ALA A 18 2.71 1.37 0.69
N LEU A 19 3.46 2.08 1.54
CA LEU A 19 3.37 3.53 1.67
C LEU A 19 3.75 4.25 0.36
N VAL A 20 4.82 3.82 -0.29
CA VAL A 20 5.26 4.42 -1.57
C VAL A 20 4.23 4.17 -2.67
N LEU A 21 3.71 2.95 -2.80
CA LEU A 21 2.67 2.63 -3.79
C LEU A 21 1.38 3.43 -3.56
N PHE A 22 0.98 3.59 -2.29
CA PHE A 22 -0.17 4.39 -1.90
C PHE A 22 0.00 5.85 -2.33
N LEU A 23 1.12 6.49 -1.95
CA LEU A 23 1.38 7.89 -2.27
C LEU A 23 1.47 8.13 -3.79
N ILE A 24 2.12 7.23 -4.53
CA ILE A 24 2.21 7.34 -5.99
C ILE A 24 0.82 7.16 -6.63
N GLY A 25 0.06 6.17 -6.19
CA GLY A 25 -1.30 5.93 -6.69
C GLY A 25 -2.19 7.16 -6.49
N GLN A 26 -2.25 7.69 -5.27
CA GLN A 26 -2.99 8.91 -4.95
C GLN A 26 -2.56 10.11 -5.79
N ALA A 27 -1.25 10.38 -5.85
CA ALA A 27 -0.73 11.52 -6.61
C ALA A 27 -1.09 11.49 -8.09
N ILE A 28 -1.37 10.30 -8.64
CA ILE A 28 -1.80 10.11 -10.03
C ILE A 28 -3.28 10.43 -10.22
N TYR A 29 -4.18 9.80 -9.45
CA TYR A 29 -5.62 9.91 -9.72
C TYR A 29 -6.27 11.11 -9.00
N GLU A 30 -5.75 11.53 -7.85
CA GLU A 30 -6.36 12.56 -7.00
C GLU A 30 -6.50 13.92 -7.70
N PRO A 31 -5.50 14.41 -8.47
CA PRO A 31 -5.65 15.67 -9.21
C PRO A 31 -6.75 15.62 -10.28
N ILE A 32 -7.07 14.44 -10.80
CA ILE A 32 -8.06 14.24 -11.86
C ILE A 32 -9.45 14.05 -11.24
N LEU A 33 -9.57 13.08 -10.33
CA LEU A 33 -10.85 12.70 -9.71
C LEU A 33 -11.29 13.67 -8.63
N GLY A 34 -10.37 14.42 -8.02
CA GLY A 34 -10.67 15.48 -7.06
C GLY A 34 -10.98 16.82 -7.72
N SER A 35 -10.86 16.94 -9.05
CA SER A 35 -11.19 18.17 -9.76
C SER A 35 -12.71 18.40 -9.82
N PRO A 36 -13.19 19.66 -9.78
CA PRO A 36 -14.62 19.97 -9.97
C PRO A 36 -15.16 19.44 -11.31
N ASP A 37 -14.30 19.46 -12.34
CA ASP A 37 -14.61 19.03 -13.72
C ASP A 37 -14.18 17.57 -13.98
N TYR A 38 -14.23 16.70 -12.96
CA TYR A 38 -13.73 15.33 -13.07
C TYR A 38 -14.40 14.53 -14.20
N LEU A 39 -15.66 14.82 -14.55
CA LEU A 39 -16.36 14.14 -15.65
C LEU A 39 -15.68 14.39 -17.00
N ASP A 40 -15.18 15.61 -17.20
CA ASP A 40 -14.49 16.01 -18.43
C ASP A 40 -13.03 15.55 -18.42
N ASN A 41 -12.40 15.49 -17.25
CA ASN A 41 -10.97 15.14 -17.11
C ASN A 41 -10.71 13.64 -16.94
N ALA A 42 -11.67 12.86 -16.42
CA ALA A 42 -11.49 11.44 -16.16
C ALA A 42 -11.49 10.60 -17.44
N TYR A 43 -12.36 10.90 -18.42
CA TYR A 43 -12.44 10.10 -19.64
C TYR A 43 -11.17 10.17 -20.52
N PRO A 44 -10.60 11.36 -20.77
CA PRO A 44 -9.32 11.50 -21.47
C PRO A 44 -8.17 10.78 -20.73
N ASN A 45 -8.17 10.83 -19.40
CA ASN A 45 -7.10 10.28 -18.57
C ASN A 45 -7.41 8.90 -17.96
N ARG A 46 -8.44 8.20 -18.47
CA ARG A 46 -9.00 6.98 -17.84
C ARG A 46 -7.96 5.92 -17.53
N VAL A 47 -6.99 5.72 -18.43
CA VAL A 47 -5.94 4.70 -18.27
C VAL A 47 -5.05 5.01 -17.07
N ILE A 48 -4.64 6.28 -16.95
CA ILE A 48 -3.77 6.76 -15.87
C ILE A 48 -4.51 6.68 -14.53
N VAL A 49 -5.78 7.08 -14.50
CA VAL A 49 -6.64 6.97 -13.31
C VAL A 49 -6.79 5.51 -12.86
N ILE A 50 -7.08 4.59 -13.80
CA ILE A 50 -7.19 3.16 -13.50
C ILE A 50 -5.89 2.62 -12.92
N ILE A 51 -4.73 2.98 -13.50
CA ILE A 51 -3.42 2.55 -13.00
C ILE A 51 -3.17 3.08 -11.58
N GLY A 52 -3.48 4.36 -11.31
CA GLY A 52 -3.32 4.95 -9.98
C GLY A 52 -4.16 4.24 -8.93
N ILE A 53 -5.42 3.96 -9.24
CA ILE A 53 -6.33 3.22 -8.36
C ILE A 53 -5.82 1.78 -8.13
N LEU A 54 -5.40 1.07 -9.18
CA LEU A 54 -4.86 -0.29 -9.04
C LEU A 54 -3.61 -0.32 -8.14
N LEU A 55 -2.75 0.70 -8.24
CA LEU A 55 -1.59 0.85 -7.34
C LEU A 55 -2.01 0.96 -5.87
N GLU A 56 -3.05 1.76 -5.60
CA GLU A 56 -3.60 1.90 -4.25
C GLU A 56 -4.18 0.57 -3.75
N PHE A 57 -4.90 -0.19 -4.58
CA PHE A 57 -5.41 -1.51 -4.18
C PHE A 57 -4.28 -2.49 -3.81
N ILE A 58 -3.16 -2.47 -4.55
CA ILE A 58 -1.98 -3.28 -4.20
C ILE A 58 -1.41 -2.84 -2.84
N SER A 59 -1.35 -1.53 -2.58
CA SER A 59 -0.91 -1.01 -1.28
C SER A 59 -1.82 -1.47 -0.13
N ALA A 60 -3.13 -1.50 -0.34
CA ALA A 60 -4.10 -1.95 0.65
C ALA A 60 -3.89 -3.43 1.03
N LEU A 61 -3.61 -4.30 0.04
CA LEU A 61 -3.26 -5.70 0.29
C LEU A 61 -1.98 -5.83 1.13
N ALA A 62 -0.95 -5.02 0.82
CA ALA A 62 0.29 -5.01 1.58
C ALA A 62 0.06 -4.56 3.03
N VAL A 63 -0.79 -3.56 3.27
CA VAL A 63 -1.16 -3.11 4.62
C VAL A 63 -1.85 -4.21 5.42
N ILE A 64 -2.68 -5.05 4.79
CA ILE A 64 -3.33 -6.20 5.46
C ILE A 64 -2.32 -7.31 5.78
N LEU A 65 -1.33 -7.54 4.92
CA LEU A 65 -0.30 -8.58 5.11
C LEU A 65 0.67 -8.27 6.27
N ILE A 66 0.95 -7.00 6.55
CA ILE A 66 1.84 -6.56 7.63
C ILE A 66 1.45 -7.12 9.01
N PRO A 67 0.22 -6.89 9.52
CA PRO A 67 -0.18 -7.43 10.82
C PRO A 67 -0.24 -8.96 10.82
N VAL A 68 -0.58 -9.60 9.70
CA VAL A 68 -0.58 -11.07 9.57
C VAL A 68 0.82 -11.64 9.78
N LEU A 69 1.84 -10.99 9.21
CA LEU A 69 3.24 -11.38 9.38
C LEU A 69 3.82 -11.00 10.75
N LEU A 70 3.34 -9.92 11.37
CA LEU A 70 3.75 -9.49 12.71
C LEU A 70 3.11 -10.31 13.84
N PHE A 71 1.88 -10.80 13.66
CA PHE A 71 1.15 -11.55 14.67
C PHE A 71 1.94 -12.72 15.31
N PRO A 72 2.59 -13.62 14.55
CA PRO A 72 3.38 -14.70 15.15
C PRO A 72 4.61 -14.18 15.93
N LEU A 73 5.20 -13.06 15.54
CA LEU A 73 6.31 -12.44 16.28
C LEU A 73 5.84 -11.90 17.63
N LEU A 74 4.74 -11.14 17.63
CA LEU A 74 4.15 -10.56 18.82
C LEU A 74 3.62 -11.63 19.78
N LYS A 75 3.05 -12.72 19.25
CA LYS A 75 2.60 -13.87 20.04
C LYS A 75 3.75 -14.56 20.77
N ASN A 76 4.93 -14.66 20.14
CA ASN A 76 6.09 -15.28 20.77
C ASN A 76 6.69 -14.42 21.89
N THR A 77 6.59 -13.09 21.80
CA THR A 77 7.07 -12.18 22.86
C THR A 77 6.10 -12.10 24.05
N MET A 78 4.80 -12.31 23.85
CA MET A 78 3.79 -12.30 24.94
C MET A 78 3.69 -13.62 25.73
N LYS A 79 4.35 -14.69 25.26
CA LYS A 79 4.40 -15.98 25.98
C LYS A 79 5.61 -16.11 26.91
N SER A 80 6.47 -15.09 26.98
CA SER A 80 7.60 -15.00 27.90
C SER A 80 7.21 -14.26 29.17
#